data_AF-A0A941XNB6-F1
#
_entry.id   AF-A0A941XNB6-F1
#
_cell.length_a   1.000
_cell.length_b   1.000
_cell.length_c   1.000
_cell.angle_alpha   90.00
_cell.angle_beta   90.00
_cell.angle_gamma   90.00
#
_symmetry.space_group_name_H-M   'P 1'
#
loop_
_entity.id
_entity.type
_entity.pdbx_description
1 polymer ?
#
loop_
_entity_poly.entity_id
_entity_poly.type
_entity_poly.pdbx_seq_one_letter_code
_entity_poly.pdbx_strand_id
1 'polypeptide(L)' 'MVISHHGQPAFGACKRPQTAEAAALWYIDTLDSKFRVLGTELEHTEAGEFTDIIGVMEKTKFYKPKN' A
#
# COMPACT_ATOMS: atom_id res chain seq x y z
N MET A 1 16.33 28.26 -25.70
CA MET A 1 16.40 26.93 -26.34
C MET A 1 17.84 26.45 -26.20
N VAL A 2 18.11 25.63 -25.18
CA VAL A 2 19.39 24.92 -25.02
C VAL A 2 19.00 23.47 -24.80
N ILE A 3 19.45 22.64 -25.73
CA ILE A 3 19.23 21.21 -25.78
C ILE A 3 20.11 20.57 -24.71
N SER A 4 19.49 19.92 -23.72
CA SER A 4 20.16 18.90 -22.91
C SER A 4 19.42 17.59 -23.09
N HIS A 5 20.16 16.65 -23.68
CA HIS A 5 19.73 15.36 -24.17
C HIS A 5 19.90 14.31 -23.06
N HIS A 6 18.79 13.67 -22.70
CA HIS A 6 18.65 12.25 -22.33
C HIS A 6 19.13 11.72 -20.96
N GLY A 7 18.12 11.40 -20.14
CA GLY A 7 18.12 10.35 -19.12
C GLY A 7 16.68 10.18 -18.62
N GLN A 8 15.92 9.28 -19.26
CA GLN A 8 14.49 9.06 -19.03
C GLN A 8 14.13 8.90 -17.53
N PRO A 9 13.06 9.55 -17.02
CA PRO A 9 12.44 9.10 -15.78
C PRO A 9 11.78 7.75 -16.07
N ALA A 10 12.55 6.68 -15.81
CA ALA A 10 12.08 5.32 -15.92
C ALA A 10 10.83 5.15 -15.04
N PHE A 11 9.71 4.91 -15.71
CA PHE A 11 8.51 4.24 -15.19
C PHE A 11 7.83 4.87 -13.97
N GLY A 12 7.01 5.90 -14.22
CA GLY A 12 5.68 6.03 -13.62
C GLY A 12 5.56 6.33 -12.11
N ALA A 13 6.63 6.23 -11.33
CA ALA A 13 6.66 6.74 -9.97
C ALA A 13 7.13 8.19 -10.04
N CYS A 14 6.16 9.10 -9.97
CA CYS A 14 6.38 10.49 -9.59
C CYS A 14 7.43 10.51 -8.47
N LYS A 15 8.45 11.37 -8.60
CA LYS A 15 9.59 11.48 -7.68
C LYS A 15 9.15 11.27 -6.22
N ARG A 16 9.98 10.57 -5.42
CA ARG A 16 9.72 10.40 -3.99
C ARG A 16 9.32 11.74 -3.36
N PRO A 17 8.29 11.77 -2.49
CA PRO A 17 7.81 13.01 -1.91
C PRO A 17 8.95 13.84 -1.32
N GLN A 18 9.08 15.10 -1.75
CA GLN A 18 10.18 15.98 -1.33
C GLN A 18 9.76 16.97 -0.22
N THR A 19 8.49 16.94 0.19
CA THR A 19 7.96 17.71 1.33
C THR A 19 7.32 16.79 2.36
N ALA A 20 7.18 17.27 3.60
CA ALA A 20 6.60 16.50 4.69
C ALA A 20 5.13 16.15 4.43
N GLU A 21 4.36 17.09 3.87
CA GLU A 21 2.94 16.91 3.55
C GLU A 21 2.74 15.87 2.44
N ALA A 22 3.57 15.91 1.40
CA ALA A 22 3.52 14.94 0.32
C ALA A 22 3.93 13.53 0.81
N ALA A 23 4.87 13.45 1.75
CA ALA A 23 5.24 12.18 2.37
C ALA A 23 4.09 11.62 3.22
N ALA A 24 3.46 12.46 4.04
CA ALA A 24 2.29 12.08 4.84
C ALA A 24 1.14 11.56 3.96
N LEU A 25 0.81 12.28 2.88
CA LEU A 25 -0.23 11.87 1.94
C LEU A 25 0.10 10.52 1.29
N TRP A 26 1.35 10.32 0.87
CA TRP A 26 1.80 9.05 0.30
C TRP A 26 1.69 7.88 1.29
N TYR A 27 2.02 8.09 2.57
CA TYR A 27 1.83 7.07 3.60
C TYR A 27 0.35 6.72 3.80
N ILE A 28 -0.52 7.73 3.81
CA ILE A 28 -1.98 7.52 3.92
C ILE A 28 -2.50 6.72 2.73
N ASP A 29 -2.13 7.08 1.51
CA ASP A 29 -2.53 6.36 0.30
C ASP A 29 -2.05 4.91 0.28
N THR A 30 -0.81 4.69 0.71
CA THR A 30 -0.24 3.34 0.87
C THR A 30 -0.99 2.54 1.93
N LEU A 31 -1.35 3.19 3.04
CA LEU A 31 -2.12 2.56 4.12
C LEU A 31 -3.52 2.18 3.65
N ASP A 32 -4.23 3.08 2.98
CA ASP A 32 -5.56 2.83 2.43
C ASP A 32 -5.57 1.60 1.51
N SER A 33 -4.63 1.54 0.57
CA SER A 33 -4.47 0.41 -0.34
C SER A 33 -4.27 -0.93 0.39
N LYS A 34 -3.47 -0.94 1.45
CA LYS A 34 -3.22 -2.12 2.29
C LYS A 34 -4.48 -2.55 3.05
N PHE A 35 -5.19 -1.58 3.64
CA PHE A 35 -6.40 -1.84 4.42
C PHE A 35 -7.55 -2.33 3.55
N ARG A 36 -7.63 -1.90 2.29
CA ARG A 36 -8.62 -2.41 1.33
C ARG A 36 -8.47 -3.91 1.09
N VAL A 37 -7.22 -4.37 0.91
CA VAL A 37 -6.92 -5.81 0.77
C VAL A 37 -7.23 -6.54 2.07
N LEU A 38 -6.78 -6.03 3.22
CA LEU A 38 -7.09 -6.62 4.52
C LEU A 38 -8.60 -6.78 4.74
N GLY A 39 -9.39 -5.76 4.41
CA GLY A 39 -10.85 -5.80 4.52
C GLY A 39 -11.45 -6.94 3.69
N THR A 40 -11.03 -7.07 2.43
CA THR A 40 -11.49 -8.14 1.53
C THR A 40 -11.15 -9.52 2.10
N GLU A 41 -9.94 -9.71 2.60
CA GLU A 41 -9.51 -10.99 3.20
C GLU A 41 -10.29 -11.30 4.48
N LEU A 42 -10.58 -10.30 5.30
CA LEU A 42 -11.40 -10.44 6.49
C LEU A 42 -12.87 -10.75 6.15
N GLU A 43 -13.41 -10.29 5.04
CA GLU A 43 -14.75 -10.67 4.57
C GLU A 43 -14.84 -12.16 4.26
N HIS A 44 -13.77 -12.75 3.70
CA HIS A 44 -13.70 -14.19 3.39
C HIS A 44 -13.28 -15.06 4.59
N THR A 45 -12.75 -14.46 5.65
CA THR A 45 -12.30 -15.19 6.85
C THR A 45 -13.48 -15.45 7.79
N GLU A 46 -13.57 -16.66 8.35
CA GLU A 46 -14.58 -16.98 9.36
C GLU A 46 -14.31 -16.27 10.68
N ALA A 47 -15.38 -15.96 11.43
CA ALA A 47 -15.22 -15.31 12.73
C ALA A 47 -14.49 -16.24 13.70
N GLY A 48 -13.45 -15.72 14.34
CA GLY A 48 -12.57 -16.44 15.25
C GLY A 48 -11.43 -17.20 14.60
N GLU A 49 -11.19 -16.98 13.30
CA GLU A 49 -10.05 -17.52 12.58
C GLU A 49 -9.07 -16.43 12.15
N PHE A 50 -7.93 -16.87 11.64
CA PHE A 50 -6.95 -16.00 11.00
C PHE A 50 -7.19 -15.98 9.49
N THR A 51 -6.93 -14.82 8.88
CA THR A 51 -6.87 -14.69 7.43
C THR A 51 -5.79 -15.62 6.85
N ASP A 52 -5.86 -15.83 5.54
CA ASP A 52 -4.71 -16.31 4.79
C ASP A 52 -3.55 -15.30 4.83
N ILE A 53 -2.38 -15.74 4.33
CA ILE A 53 -1.18 -14.91 4.28
C ILE A 53 -1.41 -13.74 3.33
N ILE A 54 -1.45 -12.52 3.86
CA ILE A 54 -1.66 -11.32 3.04
C ILE A 54 -0.32 -10.78 2.56
N GLY A 55 -0.03 -10.95 1.27
CA GLY A 55 1.26 -10.58 0.68
C GLY A 55 1.61 -9.09 0.85
N VAL A 56 0.65 -8.18 0.67
CA VAL A 56 0.85 -6.73 0.81
C VAL A 56 1.03 -6.27 2.26
N MET A 57 0.67 -7.12 3.22
CA MET A 57 0.86 -6.91 4.66
C MET A 57 2.09 -7.68 5.16
N GLU A 58 3.18 -7.66 4.38
CA GLU A 58 4.45 -8.31 4.75
C GLU A 58 4.29 -9.82 5.02
N LYS A 59 3.34 -10.47 4.32
CA LYS A 59 3.00 -11.89 4.51
C LYS A 59 2.51 -12.20 5.93
N THR A 60 1.81 -11.26 6.54
CA THR A 60 1.21 -11.40 7.87
C THR A 60 -0.22 -11.95 7.77
N LYS A 61 -0.66 -12.65 8.82
CA LYS A 61 -2.05 -13.08 9.02
C LYS A 61 -2.72 -12.21 10.08
N PHE A 62 -3.99 -11.91 9.89
CA PHE A 62 -4.78 -11.09 10.82
C PHE A 62 -5.91 -11.92 11.42
N TYR A 63 -6.21 -11.71 12.70
CA TYR A 63 -7.28 -12.41 13.38
C TYR A 63 -8.61 -11.67 13.21
N LYS A 64 -9.68 -12.40 12.85
CA LYS A 64 -11.04 -11.87 12.85
C LYS A 64 -11.73 -12.22 14.18
N PRO A 65 -12.02 -11.27 15.07
CA PRO A 65 -12.67 -11.57 16.34
C PRO A 65 -14.11 -12.08 16.15
N LYS A 66 -14.55 -12.98 17.03
CA LYS A 66 -15.97 -13.31 17.22
C LYS A 66 -16.57 -12.20 18.08
N ASN A 67 -17.17 -11.19 17.45
CA ASN A 67 -18.04 -10.25 18.15
C ASN A 67 -19.36 -10.90 18.51
#